data_AF-A0A662TBW7-F1
#
_entry.id   AF-A0A662TBW7-F1
#
_cell.length_a   1.000
_cell.length_b   1.000
_cell.length_c   1.000
_cell.angle_alpha   90.00
_cell.angle_beta   90.00
_cell.angle_gamma   90.00
#
_symmetry.space_group_name_H-M   'P 1'
#
loop_
_entity.id
_entity.type
_entity.pdbx_description
1 polymer ?
#
loop_
_entity_poly.entity_id
_entity_poly.type
_entity_poly.pdbx_seq_one_letter_code
_entity_poly.pdbx_strand_id
1 'polypeptide(L)'
;MPPPVLEGGDKMKREYSYEEYMNTIKLLNRGLRITTVSRELGIPKSTLHYWRYGIYRPPSARWTPEPSKELAYVLGVLYGDGYIVREHGYHYDVELLVKDYGFAEVFSRNIAKVLNKRFRKPKRWGRSHNLWRVYYRSKAFYQWFREQNLNTLKQYIEYDRGAVKHFLRGLYDSEGYNYRCRKIFLYNNDLKLLNYIQQLLKKYFGIRATGPYLVVKAGSIIIRRDGERIKANHNNYHIAISRKRDVQVFLSQVGFSIREKQLGLPRRRRQPKLHP
;
A
#
# COMPACT_ATOMS: atom_id res chain seq x y z
N MET A 1 7.28 53.35 -15.52
CA MET A 1 7.14 52.44 -14.36
C MET A 1 5.84 51.66 -14.54
N PRO A 2 5.86 50.32 -14.58
CA PRO A 2 4.62 49.56 -14.57
C PRO A 2 3.98 49.62 -13.17
N PRO A 3 2.65 49.55 -13.07
CA PRO A 3 1.95 49.57 -11.78
C PRO A 3 2.28 48.30 -10.96
N PRO A 4 2.26 48.38 -9.62
CA PRO A 4 2.52 47.22 -8.78
C PRO A 4 1.43 46.17 -8.99
N VAL A 5 1.86 44.96 -9.34
CA VAL A 5 1.01 43.78 -9.39
C VAL A 5 0.57 43.46 -7.95
N LEU A 6 -0.70 43.67 -7.65
CA LEU A 6 -1.35 43.09 -6.48
C LEU A 6 -1.54 41.59 -6.74
N GLU A 7 -0.48 40.80 -6.55
CA GLU A 7 -0.59 39.35 -6.58
C GLU A 7 -1.12 38.86 -5.23
N GLY A 8 -2.41 38.52 -5.24
CA GLY A 8 -3.14 38.01 -4.11
C GLY A 8 -2.45 36.79 -3.51
N GLY A 9 -1.96 36.96 -2.28
CA GLY A 9 -1.47 35.85 -1.48
C GLY A 9 -2.59 34.83 -1.31
N ASP A 10 -2.43 33.68 -1.95
CA ASP A 10 -3.21 32.48 -1.66
C ASP A 10 -3.03 32.20 -0.15
N LYS A 11 -4.00 32.61 0.67
CA LYS A 11 -3.94 32.43 2.12
C LYS A 11 -3.91 30.92 2.37
N MET A 12 -2.70 30.37 2.54
CA MET A 12 -2.48 28.96 2.85
C MET A 12 -3.35 28.61 4.06
N LYS A 13 -4.43 27.88 3.81
CA LYS A 13 -5.39 27.49 4.84
C LYS A 13 -4.62 26.63 5.85
N ARG A 14 -4.57 27.06 7.12
CA ARG A 14 -3.92 26.30 8.21
C ARG A 14 -4.38 24.84 8.14
N GLU A 15 -3.42 23.93 7.98
CA GLU A 15 -3.68 22.50 8.03
C GLU A 15 -3.63 22.03 9.48
N TYR A 16 -4.65 21.29 9.91
CA TYR A 16 -4.71 20.74 11.26
C TYR A 16 -4.26 19.28 11.26
N SER A 17 -3.41 18.90 12.20
CA SER A 17 -2.96 17.53 12.41
C SER A 17 -4.08 16.66 12.99
N TYR A 18 -3.90 15.34 12.95
CA TYR A 18 -4.81 14.40 13.61
C TYR A 18 -4.79 14.61 15.13
N GLU A 19 -3.61 14.83 15.72
CA GLU A 19 -3.43 15.05 17.16
C GLU A 19 -4.11 16.34 17.63
N GLU A 20 -3.96 17.45 16.89
CA GLU A 20 -4.64 18.71 17.18
C GLU A 20 -6.16 18.53 17.20
N TYR A 21 -6.69 17.81 16.19
CA TYR A 21 -8.11 17.47 16.10
C TYR A 21 -8.57 16.62 17.29
N MET A 22 -7.84 15.55 17.63
CA MET A 22 -8.20 14.65 18.71
C MET A 22 -8.14 15.32 20.08
N ASN A 23 -7.11 16.12 20.34
CA ASN A 23 -7.00 16.91 21.57
C ASN A 23 -8.19 17.87 21.71
N THR A 24 -8.54 18.54 20.61
CA THR A 24 -9.70 19.43 20.55
C THR A 24 -11.01 18.71 20.88
N ILE A 25 -11.29 17.58 20.24
CA ILE A 25 -12.51 16.80 20.48
C ILE A 25 -12.54 16.29 21.94
N LYS A 26 -11.40 15.89 22.50
CA LYS A 26 -11.29 15.48 23.91
C LYS A 26 -11.68 16.60 24.88
N LEU A 27 -11.18 17.82 24.65
CA LEU A 27 -11.53 18.99 25.48
C LEU A 27 -13.02 19.34 25.36
N LEU A 28 -13.56 19.34 24.15
CA LEU A 28 -14.98 19.63 23.92
C LEU A 28 -15.90 18.58 24.57
N ASN A 29 -15.54 17.29 24.51
CA ASN A 29 -16.30 16.20 25.14
C ASN A 29 -16.25 16.25 26.68
N ARG A 30 -15.22 16.87 27.27
CA ARG A 30 -15.16 17.16 28.72
C ARG A 30 -16.07 18.32 29.15
N GLY A 31 -16.81 18.92 28.22
CA GLY A 31 -17.74 20.02 28.50
C GLY A 31 -17.12 21.41 28.40
N LEU A 32 -15.86 21.55 27.98
CA LEU A 32 -15.25 22.87 27.80
C LEU A 32 -15.98 23.65 26.71
N ARG A 33 -16.17 24.96 26.95
CA ARG A 33 -16.79 25.86 25.99
C ARG A 33 -15.86 26.07 24.79
N ILE A 34 -16.43 26.17 23.59
CA ILE A 34 -15.70 26.45 22.33
C ILE A 34 -14.79 27.69 22.48
N THR A 35 -15.24 28.71 23.21
CA THR A 35 -14.47 29.93 23.48
C THR A 35 -13.18 29.66 24.25
N THR A 36 -13.24 28.75 25.23
CA THR A 36 -12.10 28.36 26.06
C THR A 36 -11.10 27.58 25.21
N VAL A 37 -11.57 26.54 24.52
CA VAL A 37 -10.73 25.70 23.64
C VAL A 37 -10.10 26.53 22.50
N SER A 38 -10.82 27.52 21.96
CA SER A 38 -10.31 28.43 20.92
C SER A 38 -9.12 29.24 21.42
N ARG A 39 -9.18 29.74 22.66
CA ARG A 39 -8.10 30.53 23.28
C ARG A 39 -6.90 29.66 23.62
N GLU A 40 -7.13 28.46 24.14
CA GLU A 40 -6.08 27.52 24.53
C GLU A 40 -5.29 26.98 23.33
N LEU A 41 -5.98 26.59 22.25
CA LEU A 41 -5.36 25.92 21.10
C LEU A 41 -5.11 26.85 19.89
N GLY A 42 -5.53 28.12 19.98
CA GLY A 42 -5.44 29.08 18.88
C GLY A 42 -6.23 28.65 17.64
N ILE A 43 -7.29 27.84 17.81
CA ILE A 43 -8.13 27.35 16.71
C ILE A 43 -9.37 28.27 16.60
N PRO A 44 -9.72 28.76 15.39
CA PRO A 44 -10.90 29.60 15.22
C PRO A 44 -12.19 28.92 15.72
N LYS A 45 -13.03 29.69 16.44
CA LYS A 45 -14.30 29.20 16.99
C LYS A 45 -15.20 28.54 15.94
N SER A 46 -15.21 29.06 14.70
CA SER A 46 -15.95 28.49 13.57
C SER A 46 -15.46 27.08 13.19
N THR A 47 -14.15 26.87 13.13
CA THR A 47 -13.54 25.54 12.91
C THR A 47 -13.94 24.57 14.02
N LEU A 48 -13.85 25.01 15.28
CA LEU A 48 -14.23 24.20 16.44
C LEU A 48 -15.71 23.83 16.42
N HIS A 49 -16.58 24.78 16.04
CA HIS A 49 -18.01 24.52 15.84
C HIS A 49 -18.23 23.40 14.82
N TYR A 50 -17.61 23.50 13.64
CA TYR A 50 -17.74 22.46 12.62
C TYR A 50 -17.25 21.08 13.09
N TRP A 51 -16.16 21.04 13.88
CA TRP A 51 -15.63 19.79 14.41
C TRP A 51 -16.53 19.19 15.49
N ARG A 52 -17.05 20.01 16.41
CA ARG A 52 -17.94 19.59 17.51
C ARG A 52 -19.19 18.91 16.99
N TYR A 53 -19.79 19.48 15.96
CA TYR A 53 -21.03 18.95 15.37
C TYR A 53 -20.79 17.97 14.23
N GLY A 54 -19.54 17.58 13.97
CA GLY A 54 -19.19 16.61 12.92
C GLY A 54 -19.43 17.09 11.48
N ILE A 55 -19.76 18.36 11.28
CA ILE A 55 -20.01 18.98 9.97
C ILE A 55 -18.76 18.92 9.08
N TYR A 56 -17.58 19.05 9.69
CA TYR A 56 -16.32 18.93 9.00
C TYR A 56 -15.28 18.21 9.86
N ARG A 57 -14.48 17.35 9.23
CA ARG A 57 -13.26 16.80 9.81
C ARG A 57 -12.05 17.19 8.96
N PRO A 58 -10.92 17.56 9.58
CA PRO A 58 -9.69 17.84 8.82
C PRO A 58 -9.28 16.59 8.03
N PRO A 59 -8.64 16.72 6.85
CA PRO A 59 -8.34 15.57 5.99
C PRO A 59 -7.50 14.47 6.67
N SER A 60 -6.70 14.84 7.66
CA SER A 60 -5.91 13.98 8.55
C SER A 60 -6.75 13.10 9.49
N ALA A 61 -8.01 13.47 9.75
CA ALA A 61 -8.94 12.78 10.67
C ALA A 61 -10.16 12.16 9.95
N ARG A 62 -10.15 12.10 8.62
CA ARG A 62 -11.26 11.53 7.82
C ARG A 62 -11.22 10.01 7.71
N TRP A 63 -10.15 9.38 8.20
CA TRP A 63 -9.98 7.95 8.18
C TRP A 63 -9.11 7.55 9.38
N THR A 64 -9.41 6.39 9.96
CA THR A 64 -8.63 5.76 11.01
C THR A 64 -8.43 4.30 10.63
N PRO A 65 -7.27 3.70 11.00
CA PRO A 65 -6.99 2.32 10.68
C PRO A 65 -7.88 1.38 11.48
N GLU A 66 -8.60 0.50 10.78
CA GLU A 66 -9.35 -0.59 11.39
C GLU A 66 -8.80 -1.93 10.87
N PRO A 67 -8.43 -2.88 11.75
CA PRO A 67 -7.99 -4.20 11.33
C PRO A 67 -9.03 -4.88 10.43
N SER A 68 -8.59 -5.26 9.23
CA SER A 68 -9.42 -5.95 8.25
C SER A 68 -8.55 -6.74 7.29
N LYS A 69 -9.16 -7.75 6.64
CA LYS A 69 -8.49 -8.56 5.60
C LYS A 69 -8.09 -7.69 4.42
N GLU A 70 -8.92 -6.72 4.06
CA GLU A 70 -8.65 -5.74 3.03
C GLU A 70 -7.45 -4.84 3.36
N LEU A 71 -7.38 -4.32 4.60
CA LEU A 71 -6.22 -3.54 5.04
C LEU A 71 -4.95 -4.38 5.00
N ALA A 72 -5.00 -5.61 5.51
CA ALA A 72 -3.87 -6.52 5.48
C ALA A 72 -3.39 -6.78 4.04
N TYR A 73 -4.30 -7.02 3.08
CA TYR A 73 -3.95 -7.15 1.66
C TYR A 73 -3.25 -5.90 1.12
N VAL A 74 -3.81 -4.70 1.39
CA VAL A 74 -3.22 -3.43 0.97
C VAL A 74 -1.81 -3.25 1.54
N LEU A 75 -1.61 -3.57 2.82
CA LEU A 75 -0.28 -3.50 3.44
C LEU A 75 0.70 -4.46 2.76
N GLY A 76 0.26 -5.67 2.41
CA GLY A 76 1.08 -6.63 1.66
C GLY A 76 1.54 -6.08 0.31
N VAL A 77 0.62 -5.41 -0.41
CA VAL A 77 0.94 -4.75 -1.69
C VAL A 77 1.90 -3.57 -1.49
N LEU A 78 1.73 -2.75 -0.44
CA LEU A 78 2.61 -1.61 -0.15
C LEU A 78 4.03 -2.02 0.27
N TYR A 79 4.22 -3.23 0.77
CA TYR A 79 5.55 -3.81 1.01
C TYR A 79 6.18 -4.45 -0.24
N GLY A 80 5.48 -4.46 -1.37
CA GLY A 80 5.96 -4.91 -2.68
C GLY A 80 5.90 -3.77 -3.71
N ASP A 81 4.92 -3.84 -4.62
CA ASP A 81 4.81 -2.92 -5.78
C ASP A 81 4.09 -1.60 -5.48
N GLY A 82 3.35 -1.52 -4.36
CA GLY A 82 2.55 -0.36 -4.00
C GLY A 82 3.38 0.75 -3.36
N TYR A 83 2.96 1.99 -3.52
CA TYR A 83 3.66 3.13 -2.93
C TYR A 83 2.68 4.24 -2.57
N ILE A 84 3.10 5.12 -1.66
CA ILE A 84 2.36 6.34 -1.30
C ILE A 84 3.06 7.55 -1.91
N VAL A 85 2.29 8.47 -2.50
CA VAL A 85 2.78 9.65 -3.20
C VAL A 85 2.23 10.90 -2.53
N ARG A 86 3.09 11.91 -2.41
CA ARG A 86 2.69 13.30 -2.18
C ARG A 86 3.01 14.12 -3.43
N GLU A 87 2.01 14.41 -4.24
CA GLU A 87 2.16 15.36 -5.36
C GLU A 87 1.91 16.81 -4.88
N HIS A 88 2.27 17.79 -5.71
CA HIS A 88 1.95 19.21 -5.46
C HIS A 88 0.42 19.40 -5.26
N GLY A 89 0.02 20.35 -4.41
CA GLY A 89 -1.40 20.70 -4.21
C GLY A 89 -2.21 19.74 -3.33
N TYR A 90 -1.64 19.27 -2.22
CA TYR A 90 -2.35 18.48 -1.19
C TYR A 90 -2.87 17.11 -1.69
N HIS A 91 -2.19 16.52 -2.66
CA HIS A 91 -2.51 15.21 -3.22
C HIS A 91 -1.73 14.12 -2.47
N TYR A 92 -2.42 13.38 -1.62
CA TYR A 92 -1.88 12.30 -0.80
C TYR A 92 -2.45 10.98 -1.29
N ASP A 93 -1.77 10.33 -2.22
CA ASP A 93 -2.32 9.23 -2.99
C ASP A 93 -1.65 7.90 -2.58
N VAL A 94 -2.47 6.85 -2.44
CA VAL A 94 -2.01 5.47 -2.33
C VAL A 94 -2.13 4.84 -3.70
N GLU A 95 -1.01 4.36 -4.25
CA GLU A 95 -0.88 4.03 -5.67
C GLU A 95 -0.33 2.63 -5.92
N LEU A 96 -0.74 2.08 -7.06
CA LEU A 96 -0.18 0.87 -7.65
C LEU A 96 -0.09 1.05 -9.17
N LEU A 97 1.07 0.73 -9.74
CA LEU A 97 1.35 0.81 -11.17
C LEU A 97 1.92 -0.52 -11.68
N VAL A 98 1.11 -1.34 -12.35
CA VAL A 98 1.47 -2.73 -12.67
C VAL A 98 1.05 -3.16 -14.08
N LYS A 99 1.70 -4.20 -14.62
CA LYS A 99 1.39 -4.74 -15.96
C LYS A 99 0.08 -5.54 -15.99
N ASP A 100 -0.29 -6.14 -14.87
CA ASP A 100 -1.42 -7.06 -14.75
C ASP A 100 -2.69 -6.31 -14.34
N TYR A 101 -3.74 -6.40 -15.16
CA TYR A 101 -5.01 -5.72 -14.87
C TYR A 101 -5.73 -6.34 -13.68
N GLY A 102 -5.74 -7.69 -13.59
CA GLY A 102 -6.43 -8.40 -12.51
C GLY A 102 -5.82 -8.05 -11.16
N PHE A 103 -4.48 -7.98 -11.09
CA PHE A 103 -3.81 -7.51 -9.89
C PHE A 103 -4.22 -6.08 -9.50
N ALA A 104 -4.17 -5.16 -10.47
CA ALA A 104 -4.57 -3.77 -10.24
C ALA A 104 -6.03 -3.67 -9.77
N GLU A 105 -6.93 -4.46 -10.35
CA GLU A 105 -8.34 -4.48 -9.99
C GLU A 105 -8.56 -5.00 -8.57
N VAL A 106 -7.91 -6.11 -8.19
CA VAL A 106 -7.98 -6.66 -6.82
C VAL A 106 -7.49 -5.65 -5.81
N PHE A 107 -6.35 -4.98 -6.07
CA PHE A 107 -5.87 -3.90 -5.21
C PHE A 107 -6.91 -2.79 -5.09
N SER A 108 -7.46 -2.32 -6.21
CA SER A 108 -8.48 -1.27 -6.24
C SER A 108 -9.72 -1.61 -5.39
N ARG A 109 -10.20 -2.86 -5.45
CA ARG A 109 -11.34 -3.32 -4.65
C ARG A 109 -11.02 -3.29 -3.15
N ASN A 110 -9.82 -3.72 -2.75
CA ASN A 110 -9.42 -3.74 -1.35
C ASN A 110 -9.23 -2.32 -0.79
N ILE A 111 -8.45 -1.46 -1.46
CA ILE A 111 -8.21 -0.10 -0.98
C ILE A 111 -9.49 0.76 -0.98
N ALA A 112 -10.41 0.52 -1.92
CA ALA A 112 -11.73 1.16 -1.92
C ALA A 112 -12.49 0.88 -0.62
N LYS A 113 -12.54 -0.39 -0.20
CA LYS A 113 -13.19 -0.78 1.06
C LYS A 113 -12.47 -0.19 2.27
N VAL A 114 -11.15 -0.31 2.34
CA VAL A 114 -10.33 0.24 3.44
C VAL A 114 -10.62 1.72 3.66
N LEU A 115 -10.71 2.50 2.57
CA LEU A 115 -10.92 3.94 2.64
C LEU A 115 -12.40 4.35 2.65
N ASN A 116 -13.33 3.40 2.64
CA ASN A 116 -14.77 3.61 2.44
C ASN A 116 -15.07 4.51 1.23
N LYS A 117 -14.51 4.12 0.07
CA LYS A 117 -14.64 4.83 -1.21
C LYS A 117 -15.26 3.94 -2.27
N ARG A 118 -15.85 4.58 -3.28
CA ARG A 118 -16.32 3.87 -4.47
C ARG A 118 -15.15 3.23 -5.20
N PHE A 119 -15.36 1.99 -5.65
CA PHE A 119 -14.43 1.27 -6.50
C PHE A 119 -14.09 2.06 -7.77
N ARG A 120 -12.82 2.06 -8.14
CA ARG A 120 -12.27 2.68 -9.35
C ARG A 120 -11.70 1.61 -10.26
N LYS A 121 -12.15 1.55 -11.52
CA LYS A 121 -11.52 0.68 -12.51
C LYS A 121 -10.07 1.11 -12.76
N PRO A 122 -9.10 0.18 -12.84
CA PRO A 122 -7.72 0.50 -13.23
C PRO A 122 -7.68 1.24 -14.56
N LYS A 123 -6.89 2.32 -14.63
CA LYS A 123 -6.76 3.14 -15.84
C LYS A 123 -5.44 2.83 -16.54
N ARG A 124 -5.42 2.87 -17.87
CA ARG A 124 -4.18 2.79 -18.63
C ARG A 124 -3.31 4.01 -18.34
N TRP A 125 -2.05 3.76 -18.04
CA TRP A 125 -1.05 4.80 -17.91
C TRP A 125 -0.22 4.88 -19.19
N GLY A 126 -0.47 5.92 -19.99
CA GLY A 126 0.07 6.06 -21.34
C GLY A 126 1.52 6.55 -21.42
N ARG A 127 2.10 7.03 -20.29
CA ARG A 127 3.46 7.61 -20.30
C ARG A 127 4.58 6.60 -20.24
N SER A 128 4.31 5.33 -19.89
CA SER A 128 5.37 4.30 -19.78
C SER A 128 4.82 2.87 -19.77
N HIS A 129 5.41 1.97 -20.58
CA HIS A 129 5.30 0.51 -20.49
C HIS A 129 3.90 -0.12 -20.52
N ASN A 130 2.86 0.58 -20.99
CA ASN A 130 1.48 0.08 -21.04
C ASN A 130 0.99 -0.45 -19.68
N LEU A 131 1.29 0.25 -18.60
CA LEU A 131 0.93 -0.14 -17.23
C LEU A 131 -0.52 0.24 -16.90
N TRP A 132 -1.07 -0.40 -15.87
CA TRP A 132 -2.34 -0.09 -15.25
C TRP A 132 -2.09 0.65 -13.95
N ARG A 133 -2.65 1.85 -13.82
CA ARG A 133 -2.57 2.69 -12.62
C ARG A 133 -3.86 2.60 -11.83
N VAL A 134 -3.72 2.48 -10.52
CA VAL A 134 -4.78 2.64 -9.52
C VAL A 134 -4.28 3.61 -8.48
N TYR A 135 -5.10 4.60 -8.12
CA TYR A 135 -4.77 5.53 -7.04
C TYR A 135 -6.01 5.97 -6.26
N TYR A 136 -5.84 6.13 -4.96
CA TYR A 136 -6.85 6.64 -4.03
C TYR A 136 -6.25 7.70 -3.12
N ARG A 137 -6.92 8.85 -3.05
CA ARG A 137 -6.48 9.96 -2.22
C ARG A 137 -6.89 9.77 -0.76
N SER A 138 -5.96 9.77 0.18
CA SER A 138 -6.28 9.80 1.62
C SER A 138 -5.11 10.38 2.40
N LYS A 139 -5.25 11.64 2.85
CA LYS A 139 -4.22 12.29 3.68
C LYS A 139 -4.02 11.54 5.00
N ALA A 140 -5.12 11.19 5.66
CA ALA A 140 -5.10 10.40 6.89
C ALA A 140 -4.35 9.07 6.73
N PHE A 141 -4.66 8.28 5.69
CA PHE A 141 -3.94 7.02 5.44
C PHE A 141 -2.46 7.25 5.14
N TYR A 142 -2.14 8.24 4.30
CA TYR A 142 -0.76 8.59 3.97
C TYR A 142 0.05 8.92 5.22
N GLN A 143 -0.47 9.79 6.09
CA GLN A 143 0.21 10.21 7.31
C GLN A 143 0.36 9.02 8.27
N TRP A 144 -0.73 8.29 8.51
CA TRP A 144 -0.71 7.08 9.32
C TRP A 144 0.35 6.09 8.84
N PHE A 145 0.34 5.71 7.56
CA PHE A 145 1.27 4.72 7.01
C PHE A 145 2.74 5.16 7.08
N ARG A 146 3.03 6.46 6.91
CA ARG A 146 4.39 7.03 7.02
C ARG A 146 4.98 6.91 8.42
N GLU A 147 4.13 6.89 9.45
CA GLU A 147 4.53 6.73 10.85
C GLU A 147 4.67 5.26 11.25
N GLN A 148 4.27 4.34 10.37
CA GLN A 148 4.32 2.91 10.67
C GLN A 148 5.67 2.28 10.34
N ASN A 149 5.97 1.22 11.05
CA ASN A 149 7.00 0.26 10.71
C ASN A 149 6.44 -1.16 10.81
N LEU A 150 7.24 -2.17 10.45
CA LEU A 150 6.76 -3.55 10.42
C LEU A 150 6.21 -4.03 11.77
N ASN A 151 6.79 -3.58 12.90
CA ASN A 151 6.33 -3.95 14.23
C ASN A 151 4.98 -3.30 14.57
N THR A 152 4.80 -2.01 14.30
CA THR A 152 3.52 -1.32 14.56
C THR A 152 2.40 -1.86 13.67
N LEU A 153 2.73 -2.35 12.47
CA LEU A 153 1.76 -2.95 11.56
C LEU A 153 1.33 -4.38 11.94
N LYS A 154 2.06 -5.07 12.84
CA LYS A 154 1.68 -6.43 13.26
C LYS A 154 0.27 -6.50 13.81
N GLN A 155 -0.22 -5.46 14.50
CA GLN A 155 -1.58 -5.43 15.02
C GLN A 155 -2.66 -5.50 13.93
N TYR A 156 -2.35 -5.09 12.68
CA TYR A 156 -3.26 -5.17 11.53
C TYR A 156 -2.98 -6.42 10.67
N ILE A 157 -1.71 -6.83 10.57
CA ILE A 157 -1.29 -7.99 9.79
C ILE A 157 -1.65 -9.31 10.48
N GLU A 158 -1.39 -9.40 11.78
CA GLU A 158 -1.59 -10.57 12.63
C GLU A 158 -2.89 -10.48 13.45
N TYR A 159 -3.82 -9.58 13.10
CA TYR A 159 -5.10 -9.42 13.80
C TYR A 159 -5.89 -10.73 13.88
N ASP A 160 -6.01 -11.42 12.74
CA ASP A 160 -6.54 -12.78 12.68
C ASP A 160 -5.82 -13.58 11.57
N ARG A 161 -6.06 -14.89 11.53
CA ARG A 161 -5.47 -15.78 10.51
C ARG A 161 -5.83 -15.37 9.07
N GLY A 162 -7.00 -14.79 8.88
CA GLY A 162 -7.47 -14.27 7.60
C GLY A 162 -6.71 -13.02 7.15
N ALA A 163 -6.39 -12.10 8.06
CA ALA A 163 -5.57 -10.93 7.83
C ALA A 163 -4.17 -11.35 7.40
N VAL A 164 -3.55 -12.31 8.11
CA VAL A 164 -2.23 -12.86 7.74
C VAL A 164 -2.28 -13.45 6.33
N LYS A 165 -3.29 -14.25 6.02
CA LYS A 165 -3.52 -14.79 4.67
C LYS A 165 -3.54 -13.69 3.61
N HIS A 166 -4.27 -12.60 3.87
CA HIS A 166 -4.45 -11.53 2.89
C HIS A 166 -3.21 -10.65 2.75
N PHE A 167 -2.49 -10.39 3.85
CA PHE A 167 -1.19 -9.74 3.81
C PHE A 167 -0.18 -10.54 2.98
N LEU A 168 -0.05 -11.83 3.25
CA LEU A 168 0.80 -12.72 2.46
C LEU A 168 0.37 -12.70 0.99
N ARG A 169 -0.92 -12.87 0.70
CA ARG A 169 -1.43 -12.85 -0.67
C ARG A 169 -1.10 -11.54 -1.40
N GLY A 170 -1.30 -10.38 -0.76
CA GLY A 170 -0.97 -9.08 -1.35
C GLY A 170 0.51 -8.95 -1.71
N LEU A 171 1.39 -9.38 -0.80
CA LEU A 171 2.84 -9.36 -1.02
C LEU A 171 3.28 -10.35 -2.12
N TYR A 172 2.71 -11.56 -2.14
CA TYR A 172 2.98 -12.55 -3.19
C TYR A 172 2.38 -12.15 -4.55
N ASP A 173 1.26 -11.42 -4.58
CA ASP A 173 0.72 -10.87 -5.83
C ASP A 173 1.64 -9.80 -6.43
N SER A 174 2.36 -9.03 -5.60
CA SER A 174 3.45 -8.14 -6.01
C SER A 174 4.69 -8.93 -6.44
N GLU A 175 5.40 -9.49 -5.46
CA GLU A 175 6.79 -9.97 -5.59
C GLU A 175 6.90 -11.50 -5.76
N GLY A 176 5.79 -12.20 -5.64
CA GLY A 176 5.74 -13.64 -5.66
C GLY A 176 5.73 -14.24 -7.06
N TYR A 177 6.37 -15.40 -7.17
CA TYR A 177 6.44 -16.19 -8.39
C TYR A 177 6.13 -17.66 -8.12
N ASN A 178 5.14 -18.19 -8.86
CA ASN A 178 4.82 -19.62 -8.86
C ASN A 178 5.48 -20.30 -10.04
N TYR A 179 6.49 -21.13 -9.75
CA TYR A 179 7.14 -21.95 -10.76
C TYR A 179 6.39 -23.28 -10.91
N ARG A 180 5.43 -23.30 -11.85
CA ARG A 180 4.71 -24.52 -12.30
C ARG A 180 4.09 -25.34 -11.15
N CYS A 181 3.64 -24.68 -10.09
CA CYS A 181 3.11 -25.31 -8.87
C CYS A 181 4.10 -26.28 -8.19
N ARG A 182 5.40 -26.16 -8.48
CA ARG A 182 6.48 -26.97 -7.88
C ARG A 182 7.25 -26.21 -6.83
N LYS A 183 7.45 -24.91 -7.04
CA LYS A 183 8.13 -24.01 -6.10
C LYS A 183 7.47 -22.65 -6.12
N ILE A 184 7.32 -22.06 -4.94
CA ILE A 184 6.86 -20.69 -4.78
C ILE A 184 8.03 -19.85 -4.29
N PHE A 185 8.33 -18.76 -4.98
CA PHE A 185 9.38 -17.82 -4.62
C PHE A 185 8.76 -16.50 -4.18
N LEU A 186 9.44 -15.81 -3.27
CA LEU A 186 9.19 -14.41 -2.94
C LEU A 186 10.52 -13.67 -2.95
N TYR A 187 10.63 -12.65 -3.80
CA TYR A 187 11.83 -11.83 -3.91
C TYR A 187 11.65 -10.52 -3.14
N ASN A 188 12.69 -10.05 -2.47
CA ASN A 188 12.68 -8.72 -1.85
C ASN A 188 14.11 -8.31 -1.46
N ASN A 189 14.36 -7.01 -1.35
CA ASN A 189 15.61 -6.47 -0.82
C ASN A 189 15.61 -6.32 0.71
N ASP A 190 14.45 -6.35 1.37
CA ASP A 190 14.33 -6.28 2.83
C ASP A 190 14.39 -7.68 3.48
N LEU A 191 15.54 -8.00 4.06
CA LEU A 191 15.74 -9.25 4.82
C LEU A 191 14.86 -9.37 6.06
N LYS A 192 14.54 -8.25 6.74
CA LYS A 192 13.69 -8.29 7.94
C LYS A 192 12.28 -8.69 7.55
N LEU A 193 11.78 -8.14 6.43
CA LEU A 193 10.50 -8.54 5.86
C LEU A 193 10.50 -10.03 5.49
N LEU A 194 11.49 -10.52 4.74
CA LEU A 194 11.54 -11.93 4.32
C LEU A 194 11.56 -12.91 5.51
N ASN A 195 12.34 -12.61 6.55
CA ASN A 195 12.37 -13.40 7.78
C ASN A 195 11.01 -13.39 8.49
N TYR A 196 10.35 -12.23 8.56
CA TYR A 196 9.00 -12.12 9.10
C TYR A 196 7.98 -12.93 8.28
N ILE A 197 8.07 -12.93 6.95
CA ILE A 197 7.21 -13.76 6.10
C ILE A 197 7.41 -15.24 6.38
N GLN A 198 8.65 -15.73 6.55
CA GLN A 198 8.90 -17.12 6.94
C GLN A 198 8.25 -17.47 8.28
N GLN A 199 8.28 -16.56 9.25
CA GLN A 199 7.63 -16.75 10.55
C GLN A 199 6.10 -16.84 10.38
N LEU A 200 5.48 -15.95 9.61
CA LEU A 200 4.04 -15.97 9.35
C LEU A 200 3.60 -17.26 8.66
N LEU A 201 4.32 -17.68 7.62
CA LEU A 201 4.06 -18.92 6.89
C LEU A 201 4.11 -20.15 7.81
N LYS A 202 5.13 -20.24 8.67
CA LYS A 202 5.29 -21.34 9.62
C LYS A 202 4.21 -21.31 10.70
N LYS A 203 4.00 -20.16 11.34
CA LYS A 203 3.09 -19.99 12.49
C LYS A 203 1.63 -20.22 12.13
N TYR A 204 1.15 -19.67 11.01
CA TYR A 204 -0.29 -19.66 10.67
C TYR A 204 -0.71 -20.74 9.67
N PHE A 205 0.23 -21.31 8.93
CA PHE A 205 -0.06 -22.28 7.86
C PHE A 205 0.80 -23.54 7.91
N GLY A 206 1.76 -23.64 8.85
CA GLY A 206 2.67 -24.78 8.92
C GLY A 206 3.60 -24.91 7.72
N ILE A 207 3.75 -23.86 6.92
CA ILE A 207 4.56 -23.84 5.69
C ILE A 207 6.01 -23.51 6.05
N ARG A 208 6.97 -24.34 5.59
CA ARG A 208 8.39 -24.05 5.74
C ARG A 208 8.94 -23.45 4.45
N ALA A 209 9.41 -22.21 4.54
CA ALA A 209 10.17 -21.55 3.49
C ALA A 209 11.66 -21.52 3.84
N THR A 210 12.52 -21.76 2.86
CA THR A 210 13.98 -21.74 2.97
C THR A 210 14.56 -20.41 2.47
N GLY A 211 15.79 -20.08 2.88
CA GLY A 211 16.41 -18.77 2.62
C GLY A 211 16.32 -17.85 3.85
N PRO A 212 16.50 -16.51 3.69
CA PRO A 212 16.67 -15.80 2.42
C PRO A 212 18.02 -16.07 1.72
N TYR A 213 18.00 -16.26 0.40
CA TYR A 213 19.20 -16.46 -0.42
C TYR A 213 19.49 -15.23 -1.28
N LEU A 214 20.76 -14.80 -1.34
CA LEU A 214 21.18 -13.69 -2.21
C LEU A 214 21.04 -14.10 -3.69
N VAL A 215 20.35 -13.29 -4.47
CA VAL A 215 20.12 -13.48 -5.92
C VAL A 215 20.96 -12.52 -6.73
N VAL A 216 20.96 -11.25 -6.33
CA VAL A 216 21.72 -10.19 -6.99
C VAL A 216 22.41 -9.36 -5.93
N LYS A 217 23.71 -9.11 -6.09
CA LYS A 217 24.47 -8.22 -5.23
C LYS A 217 24.33 -6.78 -5.72
N ALA A 218 24.28 -5.82 -4.80
CA ALA A 218 24.38 -4.41 -5.14
C ALA A 218 25.66 -4.16 -5.95
N GLY A 219 25.55 -3.35 -7.00
CA GLY A 219 26.61 -3.07 -7.97
C GLY A 219 26.68 -4.03 -9.16
N SER A 220 26.00 -5.18 -9.12
CA SER A 220 25.95 -6.10 -10.27
C SER A 220 25.28 -5.46 -11.49
N ILE A 221 25.81 -5.74 -12.68
CA ILE A 221 25.21 -5.33 -13.96
C ILE A 221 24.21 -6.41 -14.37
N ILE A 222 22.95 -6.02 -14.52
CA ILE A 222 21.86 -6.85 -15.03
C ILE A 222 21.59 -6.44 -16.47
N ILE A 223 21.53 -7.41 -17.37
CA ILE A 223 21.16 -7.20 -18.77
C ILE A 223 19.67 -7.52 -18.91
N ARG A 224 18.87 -6.54 -19.31
CA ARG A 224 17.45 -6.72 -19.62
C ARG A 224 17.26 -7.39 -20.98
N ARG A 225 16.03 -7.83 -21.26
CA ARG A 225 15.69 -8.54 -22.51
C ARG A 225 15.83 -7.69 -23.76
N ASP A 226 15.74 -6.37 -23.63
CA ASP A 226 15.96 -5.39 -24.68
C ASP A 226 17.45 -5.03 -24.85
N GLY A 227 18.36 -5.68 -24.11
CA GLY A 227 19.80 -5.42 -24.13
C GLY A 227 20.23 -4.29 -23.20
N GLU A 228 19.28 -3.59 -22.55
CA GLU A 228 19.59 -2.49 -21.63
C GLU A 228 20.39 -3.00 -20.42
N ARG A 229 21.52 -2.35 -20.12
CA ARG A 229 22.36 -2.65 -18.96
C ARG A 229 21.96 -1.79 -17.78
N ILE A 230 21.62 -2.42 -16.66
CA ILE A 230 21.19 -1.74 -15.44
C ILE A 230 22.03 -2.19 -14.27
N LYS A 231 22.50 -1.23 -13.49
CA LYS A 231 23.20 -1.50 -12.23
C LYS A 231 22.19 -1.76 -11.12
N ALA A 232 22.33 -2.88 -10.42
CA ALA A 232 21.54 -3.17 -9.23
C ALA A 232 21.94 -2.23 -8.09
N ASN A 233 21.02 -1.43 -7.57
CA ASN A 233 21.32 -0.50 -6.48
C ASN A 233 21.32 -1.17 -5.10
N HIS A 234 20.66 -2.32 -4.98
CA HIS A 234 20.48 -3.03 -3.71
C HIS A 234 20.75 -4.52 -3.89
N ASN A 235 21.09 -5.19 -2.79
CA ASN A 235 21.04 -6.64 -2.76
C ASN A 235 19.57 -7.10 -2.91
N ASN A 236 19.35 -8.10 -3.74
CA ASN A 236 18.04 -8.74 -3.87
C ASN A 236 18.12 -10.17 -3.38
N TYR A 237 17.17 -10.56 -2.53
CA TYR A 237 17.11 -11.89 -1.92
C TYR A 237 15.83 -12.59 -2.32
N HIS A 238 15.75 -13.89 -2.05
CA HIS A 238 14.48 -14.61 -2.10
C HIS A 238 14.36 -15.65 -0.99
N ILE A 239 13.11 -15.93 -0.60
CA ILE A 239 12.75 -17.15 0.11
C ILE A 239 12.00 -18.09 -0.84
N ALA A 240 12.05 -19.40 -0.57
CA ALA A 240 11.42 -20.40 -1.41
C ALA A 240 10.63 -21.43 -0.59
N ILE A 241 9.39 -21.71 -1.02
CA ILE A 241 8.60 -22.85 -0.57
C ILE A 241 8.78 -23.95 -1.61
N SER A 242 9.50 -25.01 -1.24
CA SER A 242 9.90 -26.08 -2.19
C SER A 242 9.34 -27.47 -1.85
N ARG A 243 8.84 -27.69 -0.63
CA ARG A 243 8.24 -28.99 -0.26
C ARG A 243 6.87 -29.11 -0.92
N LYS A 244 6.59 -30.25 -1.58
CA LYS A 244 5.33 -30.48 -2.31
C LYS A 244 4.09 -30.20 -1.45
N ARG A 245 4.07 -30.72 -0.22
CA ARG A 245 2.99 -30.47 0.76
C ARG A 245 2.83 -28.98 1.04
N ASP A 246 3.92 -28.28 1.33
CA ASP A 246 3.88 -26.86 1.68
C ASP A 246 3.44 -25.98 0.51
N VAL A 247 3.82 -26.34 -0.73
CA VAL A 247 3.34 -25.67 -1.94
C VAL A 247 1.84 -25.88 -2.12
N GLN A 248 1.33 -27.09 -1.91
CA GLN A 248 -0.12 -27.36 -1.96
C GLN A 248 -0.88 -26.59 -0.89
N VAL A 249 -0.36 -26.55 0.35
CA VAL A 249 -0.95 -25.76 1.44
C VAL A 249 -0.92 -24.27 1.11
N PHE A 250 0.20 -23.76 0.57
CA PHE A 250 0.29 -22.37 0.15
C PHE A 250 -0.77 -22.05 -0.90
N LEU A 251 -0.83 -22.81 -1.99
CA LEU A 251 -1.74 -22.52 -3.10
C LEU A 251 -3.23 -22.62 -2.70
N SER A 252 -3.57 -23.53 -1.78
CA SER A 252 -4.95 -23.68 -1.31
C SER A 252 -5.35 -22.64 -0.24
N GLN A 253 -4.46 -22.35 0.71
CA GLN A 253 -4.80 -21.52 1.86
C GLN A 253 -4.44 -20.05 1.66
N VAL A 254 -3.28 -19.75 1.07
CA VAL A 254 -2.82 -18.38 0.79
C VAL A 254 -3.09 -18.04 -0.68
N GLY A 255 -2.43 -18.70 -1.62
CA GLY A 255 -2.63 -18.55 -3.06
C GLY A 255 -2.33 -17.15 -3.60
N PHE A 256 -2.54 -16.99 -4.90
CA PHE A 256 -2.45 -15.74 -5.64
C PHE A 256 -3.84 -15.28 -6.06
N SER A 257 -4.05 -13.97 -6.22
CA SER A 257 -5.30 -13.45 -6.77
C SER A 257 -5.36 -13.56 -8.29
N ILE A 258 -4.20 -13.60 -8.96
CA ILE A 258 -4.08 -13.70 -10.42
C ILE A 258 -4.12 -15.17 -10.85
N ARG A 259 -5.09 -15.53 -11.71
CA ARG A 259 -5.30 -16.92 -12.16
C ARG A 259 -4.05 -17.56 -12.75
N GLU A 260 -3.35 -16.85 -13.63
CA GLU A 260 -2.13 -17.36 -14.28
C GLU A 260 -1.03 -17.64 -13.27
N LYS A 261 -0.82 -16.73 -12.29
CA LYS A 261 0.13 -16.96 -11.18
C LYS A 261 -0.32 -18.14 -10.32
N GLN A 262 -1.60 -18.21 -9.98
CA GLN A 262 -2.16 -19.31 -9.18
C GLN A 262 -1.91 -20.69 -9.82
N LEU A 263 -2.03 -20.76 -11.15
CA LEU A 263 -1.81 -22.00 -11.92
C LEU A 263 -0.34 -22.22 -12.33
N GLY A 264 0.58 -21.31 -11.98
CA GLY A 264 1.99 -21.41 -12.36
C GLY A 264 2.22 -21.33 -13.87
N LEU A 265 1.31 -20.69 -14.59
CA LEU A 265 1.34 -20.55 -16.04
C LEU A 265 2.21 -19.33 -16.43
N PRO A 266 2.87 -19.37 -17.60
CA PRO A 266 3.50 -18.18 -18.13
C PRO A 266 2.46 -17.07 -18.33
N ARG A 267 2.84 -15.82 -18.05
CA ARG A 267 1.96 -14.67 -18.35
C ARG A 267 1.60 -14.71 -19.83
N ARG A 268 0.30 -14.58 -20.15
CA ARG A 268 -0.19 -14.53 -21.54
C ARG A 268 0.59 -13.47 -22.31
N ARG A 269 1.27 -13.87 -23.39
CA ARG A 269 1.86 -12.94 -24.35
C ARG A 269 0.70 -12.21 -25.04
N ARG A 270 0.74 -10.88 -25.14
CA ARG A 270 -0.16 -10.20 -26.07
C ARG A 270 0.24 -10.66 -27.48
N GLN A 271 -0.72 -11.14 -28.27
CA GLN A 271 -0.52 -11.21 -29.70
C GLN A 271 -0.14 -9.80 -30.19
N PRO A 272 0.84 -9.66 -31.10
CA PRO A 272 1.02 -8.41 -31.83
C PRO A 272 -0.35 -8.05 -32.41
N LYS A 273 -0.76 -6.79 -32.27
CA LYS A 273 -1.88 -6.31 -33.08
C LYS A 273 -1.42 -6.46 -34.53
N LEU A 274 -2.00 -7.42 -35.26
CA LEU A 274 -2.04 -7.35 -36.71
C LEU A 274 -2.78 -6.05 -37.03
N HIS A 275 -2.04 -5.05 -37.48
CA HIS A 275 -2.66 -3.89 -38.11
C HIS A 275 -3.15 -4.35 -39.49
N PRO A 276 -4.42 -4.09 -39.86
CA PRO A 276 -4.86 -4.21 -41.24
C PRO A 276 -4.09 -3.24 -42.14
#